data_AF-A0A7J6LZ32-F1
#
_entry.id   AF-A0A7J6LZ32-F1
#
_cell.length_a   1.000
_cell.length_b   1.000
_cell.length_c   1.000
_cell.angle_alpha   90.00
_cell.angle_beta   90.00
_cell.angle_gamma   90.00
#
_symmetry.space_group_name_H-M   'P 1'
#
loop_
_entity.id
_entity.type
_entity.pdbx_description
1 polymer ?
#
loop_
_entity_poly.entity_id
_entity_poly.type
_entity_poly.pdbx_seq_one_letter_code
_entity_poly.pdbx_strand_id
1 'polypeptide(L)'
;MEMDAATRRTLDNIVAAGGTRFQVQLIGDDGGEVDAMLQVMSNGVRLTVTAPRNSYEPMECCYSGEHPEVRIYPADHASRFDVIASEGDRWKFRALSRQARDLAVLTIRSLKGLQLYGNSRALVDGELVEGGGRLVMLLEMERLRTKVAGLVGEAERMRRQCRKAVAEKQTLADQLTDTIEAYTQVMESGSSGFSEAYRPAITEDVCVMEEVETLRLSNRRLTAEVKTLRAEILKMKVREVAAEKAASQEALQSKNGCAEADIEETQVAQDAQVRKLEHQKSLLEEERDQLKEELQQLSEMYLELWSKGCPPDSGAVVELKQELIWLKEENESLRSPVRKLIARSEAPPEPDDLPEGI
;
A
#
# COMPACT_ATOMS: atom_id res chain seq x y z
N MET A 1 -8.99 -13.56 -10.76
CA MET A 1 -8.71 -13.69 -12.21
C MET A 1 -7.62 -14.74 -12.27
N GLU A 2 -7.91 -15.95 -12.75
CA GLU A 2 -6.84 -16.92 -12.98
C GLU A 2 -6.03 -16.44 -14.19
N MET A 3 -4.81 -15.96 -13.92
CA MET A 3 -3.87 -15.53 -14.95
C MET A 3 -3.20 -16.79 -15.52
N ASP A 4 -3.19 -16.90 -16.84
CA ASP A 4 -2.53 -18.02 -17.51
C ASP A 4 -1.01 -17.97 -17.26
N ALA A 5 -0.38 -19.15 -17.25
CA ALA A 5 1.03 -19.28 -16.91
C ALA A 5 1.96 -18.51 -17.86
N ALA A 6 1.57 -18.34 -19.14
CA ALA A 6 2.37 -17.62 -20.12
C ALA A 6 2.34 -16.10 -19.87
N THR A 7 1.16 -15.53 -19.61
CA THR A 7 1.04 -14.12 -19.21
C THR A 7 1.77 -13.85 -17.89
N ARG A 8 1.69 -14.77 -16.92
CA ARG A 8 2.41 -14.65 -15.65
C ARG A 8 3.93 -14.54 -15.86
N ARG A 9 4.52 -15.49 -16.61
CA ARG A 9 5.97 -15.46 -16.92
C ARG A 9 6.38 -14.20 -17.67
N THR A 10 5.56 -13.75 -18.61
CA THR A 10 5.81 -12.52 -19.36
C THR A 10 5.82 -11.30 -18.43
N LEU A 11 4.85 -11.23 -17.52
CA LEU A 11 4.74 -10.16 -16.53
C LEU A 11 5.91 -10.17 -15.55
N ASP A 12 6.31 -11.35 -15.05
CA ASP A 12 7.48 -11.52 -14.18
C ASP A 12 8.76 -11.00 -14.86
N ASN A 13 8.98 -11.34 -16.13
CA ASN A 13 10.13 -10.87 -16.89
C ASN A 13 10.13 -9.35 -17.08
N ILE A 14 8.96 -8.76 -17.37
CA ILE A 14 8.81 -7.31 -17.52
C ILE A 14 9.11 -6.59 -16.19
N VAL A 15 8.58 -7.10 -15.08
CA VAL A 15 8.79 -6.53 -13.75
C VAL A 15 10.26 -6.64 -13.35
N ALA A 16 10.90 -7.79 -13.60
CA ALA A 16 12.32 -8.00 -13.34
C ALA A 16 13.22 -7.08 -14.20
N ALA A 17 12.82 -6.79 -15.44
CA ALA A 17 13.50 -5.84 -16.32
C ALA A 17 13.25 -4.37 -15.94
N GLY A 18 12.35 -4.08 -15.00
CA GLY A 18 12.01 -2.73 -14.56
C GLY A 18 11.08 -1.96 -15.50
N GLY A 19 10.46 -2.63 -16.48
CA GLY A 19 9.51 -1.98 -17.40
C GLY A 19 9.44 -2.56 -18.80
N THR A 20 8.51 -2.04 -19.60
CA THR A 20 8.32 -2.38 -21.01
C THR A 20 7.61 -1.26 -21.78
N ARG A 21 7.42 -1.43 -23.09
CA ARG A 21 6.71 -0.49 -23.96
C ARG A 21 5.54 -1.18 -24.64
N PHE A 22 4.42 -0.48 -24.72
CA PHE A 22 3.20 -0.94 -25.37
C PHE A 22 2.79 0.04 -26.47
N GLN A 23 2.58 -0.48 -27.67
CA GLN A 23 1.98 0.29 -28.74
C GLN A 23 0.47 0.41 -28.49
N VAL A 24 -0.03 1.64 -28.46
CA VAL A 24 -1.42 1.98 -28.15
C VAL A 24 -1.90 3.10 -29.07
N GLN A 25 -3.21 3.29 -29.14
CA GLN A 25 -3.81 4.48 -29.74
C GLN A 25 -4.34 5.36 -28.63
N LEU A 26 -3.86 6.60 -28.56
CA LEU A 26 -4.42 7.64 -27.69
C LEU A 26 -5.73 8.13 -28.32
N ILE A 27 -6.79 8.12 -27.53
CA ILE A 27 -8.13 8.59 -27.92
C ILE A 27 -8.30 10.01 -27.39
N GLY A 28 -8.37 10.99 -28.29
CA GLY A 28 -8.67 12.38 -27.97
C GLY A 28 -10.11 12.57 -27.50
N ASP A 29 -10.39 13.74 -26.92
CA ASP A 29 -11.74 14.07 -26.45
C ASP A 29 -12.77 14.26 -27.58
N ASP A 30 -12.28 14.56 -28.78
CA ASP A 30 -13.03 14.59 -30.04
C ASP A 30 -13.27 13.18 -30.63
N GLY A 31 -12.73 12.14 -30.00
CA GLY A 31 -12.78 10.76 -30.49
C GLY A 31 -11.74 10.45 -31.55
N GLY A 32 -10.84 11.38 -31.87
CA GLY A 32 -9.69 11.15 -32.75
C GLY A 32 -8.75 10.10 -32.15
N GLU A 33 -8.15 9.26 -33.00
CA GLU A 33 -7.23 8.22 -32.56
C GLU A 33 -5.85 8.49 -33.15
N VAL A 34 -4.85 8.55 -32.27
CA VAL A 34 -3.47 8.83 -32.66
C VAL A 34 -2.57 7.72 -32.12
N ASP A 35 -1.73 7.16 -32.99
CA ASP A 35 -0.77 6.16 -32.56
C ASP A 35 0.18 6.76 -31.53
N ALA A 36 0.41 6.01 -30.46
CA ALA A 36 1.28 6.38 -29.36
C ALA A 36 2.01 5.16 -28.77
N MET A 37 3.05 5.45 -28.00
CA MET A 37 3.85 4.48 -27.28
C MET A 37 3.70 4.75 -25.78
N LEU A 38 3.14 3.77 -25.07
CA LEU A 38 3.03 3.77 -23.61
C LEU A 38 4.22 3.02 -23.03
N GLN A 39 5.17 3.75 -22.45
CA GLN A 39 6.30 3.19 -21.74
C GLN A 39 5.96 3.08 -20.25
N VAL A 40 5.97 1.86 -19.73
CA VAL A 40 5.72 1.56 -18.31
C VAL A 40 7.05 1.20 -17.68
N MET A 41 7.52 2.02 -16.74
CA MET A 41 8.84 1.93 -16.10
C MET A 41 8.68 1.67 -14.60
N SER A 42 9.78 1.45 -13.89
CA SER A 42 9.78 1.24 -12.43
C SER A 42 9.45 2.50 -11.63
N ASN A 43 9.72 3.69 -12.17
CA ASN A 43 9.46 4.99 -11.53
C ASN A 43 8.18 5.68 -12.00
N GLY A 44 7.56 5.20 -13.07
CA GLY A 44 6.33 5.80 -13.59
C GLY A 44 5.92 5.29 -14.96
N VAL A 45 4.99 6.01 -15.57
CA VAL A 45 4.46 5.76 -16.91
C VAL A 45 4.71 6.99 -17.77
N ARG A 46 5.23 6.79 -18.98
CA ARG A 46 5.49 7.82 -19.99
C ARG A 46 4.70 7.51 -21.25
N LEU A 47 4.06 8.53 -21.82
CA LEU A 47 3.35 8.45 -23.08
C LEU A 47 4.05 9.31 -24.14
N THR A 48 4.29 8.73 -25.31
CA THR A 48 4.89 9.42 -26.46
C THR A 48 4.02 9.24 -27.69
N VAL A 49 3.54 10.33 -28.29
CA VAL A 49 2.67 10.29 -29.47
C VAL A 49 3.52 10.19 -30.75
N THR A 50 3.16 9.28 -31.67
CA THR A 50 4.03 8.87 -32.81
C THR A 50 3.70 9.48 -34.18
N ALA A 51 2.79 10.47 -34.30
CA ALA A 51 2.34 11.00 -35.60
C ALA A 51 2.37 12.55 -35.73
N PRO A 52 2.39 13.08 -36.98
CA PRO A 52 3.57 13.27 -37.81
C PRO A 52 4.30 14.58 -37.45
N ARG A 53 4.68 14.74 -36.19
CA ARG A 53 5.75 15.61 -35.68
C ARG A 53 5.81 15.26 -34.21
N ASN A 54 7.00 15.02 -33.66
CA ASN A 54 7.22 14.90 -32.22
C ASN A 54 6.95 16.24 -31.50
N SER A 55 5.81 16.88 -31.77
CA SER A 55 5.40 18.19 -31.25
C SER A 55 4.67 18.06 -29.92
N TYR A 56 4.33 16.85 -29.50
CA TYR A 56 3.79 16.61 -28.18
C TYR A 56 4.96 16.30 -27.25
N GLU A 57 5.09 17.11 -26.20
CA GLU A 57 5.97 16.78 -25.10
C GLU A 57 5.55 15.42 -24.53
N PRO A 58 6.52 14.57 -24.15
CA PRO A 58 6.20 13.30 -23.51
C PRO A 58 5.44 13.57 -22.22
N MET A 59 4.25 12.97 -22.10
CA MET A 59 3.44 13.07 -20.89
C MET A 59 3.95 12.00 -19.91
N GLU A 60 4.19 12.39 -18.66
CA GLU A 60 4.77 11.50 -17.65
C GLU A 60 3.97 11.53 -16.35
N CYS A 61 3.86 10.37 -15.71
CA CYS A 61 3.19 10.18 -14.44
C CYS A 61 4.05 9.29 -13.55
N CYS A 62 4.53 9.83 -12.43
CA CYS A 62 5.23 9.04 -11.41
C CYS A 62 4.22 8.25 -10.58
N TYR A 63 4.61 7.08 -10.07
CA TYR A 63 3.74 6.33 -9.17
C TYR A 63 3.62 7.06 -7.83
N SER A 64 2.39 7.26 -7.41
CA SER A 64 1.99 7.74 -6.08
C SER A 64 0.94 6.80 -5.52
N GLY A 65 0.41 7.09 -4.32
CA GLY A 65 -0.70 6.32 -3.80
C GLY A 65 -1.87 6.29 -4.79
N GLU A 66 -2.33 7.46 -5.21
CA GLU A 66 -3.56 7.59 -5.98
C GLU A 66 -3.34 7.39 -7.48
N HIS A 67 -2.16 7.76 -7.99
CA HIS A 67 -1.87 7.75 -9.43
C HIS A 67 -0.67 6.88 -9.80
N PRO A 68 -0.57 6.43 -11.06
CA PRO A 68 -1.67 6.31 -12.01
C PRO A 68 -2.77 5.35 -11.50
N GLU A 69 -4.03 5.67 -11.78
CA GLU A 69 -5.16 4.75 -11.61
C GLU A 69 -5.53 4.18 -12.98
N VAL A 70 -5.65 2.87 -13.09
CA VAL A 70 -5.95 2.21 -14.37
C VAL A 70 -7.35 1.59 -14.37
N ARG A 71 -8.21 2.06 -15.27
CA ARG A 71 -9.59 1.61 -15.41
C ARG A 71 -9.78 0.83 -16.72
N ILE A 72 -10.41 -0.33 -16.62
CA ILE A 72 -10.79 -1.15 -17.78
C ILE A 72 -12.31 -1.07 -17.93
N TYR A 73 -12.80 -1.00 -19.17
CA TYR A 73 -14.23 -1.06 -19.50
C TYR A 73 -14.54 -2.36 -20.22
N PRO A 74 -14.92 -3.44 -19.51
CA PRO A 74 -15.09 -4.76 -20.11
C PRO A 74 -16.33 -4.86 -20.98
N ALA A 75 -17.36 -4.06 -20.70
CA ALA A 75 -18.68 -4.18 -21.32
C ALA A 75 -18.75 -3.57 -22.73
N ASP A 76 -18.02 -2.49 -22.99
CA ASP A 76 -18.20 -1.70 -24.20
C ASP A 76 -17.09 -1.91 -25.23
N HIS A 77 -15.83 -2.11 -24.79
CA HIS A 77 -14.69 -2.22 -25.70
C HIS A 77 -13.54 -3.06 -25.11
N ALA A 78 -13.38 -4.29 -25.60
CA ALA A 78 -12.42 -5.27 -25.07
C ALA A 78 -10.93 -4.84 -25.11
N SER A 79 -10.57 -3.79 -25.84
CA SER A 79 -9.20 -3.26 -25.93
C SER A 79 -9.02 -1.87 -25.33
N ARG A 80 -10.08 -1.22 -24.83
CA ARG A 80 -9.98 0.13 -24.25
C ARG A 80 -9.68 0.10 -22.76
N PHE A 81 -8.91 1.07 -22.31
CA PHE A 81 -8.58 1.33 -20.92
C PHE A 81 -8.18 2.79 -20.73
N ASP A 82 -8.36 3.30 -19.52
CA ASP A 82 -7.93 4.65 -19.15
C ASP A 82 -6.80 4.57 -18.14
N VAL A 83 -5.87 5.53 -18.24
CA VAL A 83 -4.88 5.83 -17.21
C VAL A 83 -5.16 7.23 -16.70
N ILE A 84 -5.49 7.34 -15.41
CA ILE A 84 -5.70 8.61 -14.72
C ILE A 84 -4.37 8.99 -14.08
N ALA A 85 -3.64 9.88 -14.74
CA ALA A 85 -2.30 10.31 -14.36
C ALA A 85 -2.31 11.34 -13.21
N SER A 86 -3.36 12.17 -13.13
CA SER A 86 -3.63 13.10 -12.03
C SER A 86 -5.12 13.42 -11.95
N GLU A 87 -5.55 14.22 -10.99
CA GLU A 87 -6.97 14.64 -10.85
C GLU A 87 -7.53 15.33 -12.11
N GLY A 88 -6.68 15.99 -12.90
CA GLY A 88 -7.06 16.69 -14.13
C GLY A 88 -6.62 16.00 -15.42
N ASP A 89 -5.80 14.95 -15.34
CA ASP A 89 -5.17 14.36 -16.52
C ASP A 89 -5.53 12.88 -16.69
N ARG A 90 -6.20 12.58 -17.81
CA ARG A 90 -6.77 11.28 -18.11
C ARG A 90 -6.46 10.88 -19.54
N TRP A 91 -5.69 9.82 -19.69
CA TRP A 91 -5.31 9.29 -20.99
C TRP A 91 -6.19 8.10 -21.33
N LYS A 92 -6.98 8.24 -22.40
CA LYS A 92 -7.85 7.19 -22.92
C LYS A 92 -7.09 6.41 -23.98
N PHE A 93 -7.00 5.10 -23.84
CA PHE A 93 -6.22 4.26 -24.75
C PHE A 93 -7.06 3.18 -25.40
N ARG A 94 -6.66 2.80 -26.60
CA ARG A 94 -7.00 1.54 -27.24
C ARG A 94 -5.73 0.73 -27.49
N ALA A 95 -5.65 -0.45 -26.88
CA ALA A 95 -4.59 -1.41 -27.17
C ALA A 95 -4.87 -2.16 -28.48
N LEU A 96 -3.83 -2.78 -29.04
CA LEU A 96 -3.96 -3.62 -30.24
C LEU A 96 -4.84 -4.86 -30.02
N SER A 97 -4.93 -5.35 -28.78
CA SER A 97 -5.74 -6.51 -28.42
C SER A 97 -6.16 -6.46 -26.95
N ARG A 98 -7.13 -7.30 -26.57
CA ARG A 98 -7.51 -7.50 -25.17
C ARG A 98 -6.33 -7.95 -24.32
N GLN A 99 -5.51 -8.87 -24.84
CA GLN A 99 -4.35 -9.38 -24.13
C GLN A 99 -3.29 -8.28 -23.94
N ALA A 100 -3.04 -7.44 -24.95
CA ALA A 100 -2.13 -6.30 -24.83
C ALA A 100 -2.63 -5.28 -23.80
N ARG A 101 -3.93 -5.01 -23.78
CA ARG A 101 -4.58 -4.18 -22.74
C ARG A 101 -4.33 -4.77 -21.36
N ASP A 102 -4.70 -6.04 -21.16
CA ASP A 102 -4.62 -6.70 -19.86
C ASP A 102 -3.16 -6.75 -19.37
N LEU A 103 -2.20 -7.03 -20.26
CA LEU A 103 -0.77 -7.02 -19.93
C LEU A 103 -0.27 -5.61 -19.57
N ALA A 104 -0.66 -4.57 -20.30
CA ALA A 104 -0.29 -3.20 -19.98
C ALA A 104 -0.84 -2.77 -18.61
N VAL A 105 -2.11 -3.04 -18.35
CA VAL A 105 -2.77 -2.72 -17.08
C VAL A 105 -2.11 -3.47 -15.91
N LEU A 106 -1.86 -4.77 -16.08
CA LEU A 106 -1.19 -5.57 -15.06
C LEU A 106 0.24 -5.10 -14.82
N THR A 107 0.96 -4.66 -15.85
CA THR A 107 2.32 -4.13 -15.71
C THR A 107 2.33 -2.85 -14.89
N ILE A 108 1.44 -1.89 -15.20
CA ILE A 108 1.32 -0.63 -14.46
C ILE A 108 1.01 -0.92 -12.98
N ARG A 109 0.03 -1.80 -12.73
CA ARG A 109 -0.35 -2.17 -11.34
C ARG A 109 0.78 -2.86 -10.59
N SER A 110 1.51 -3.76 -11.25
CA SER A 110 2.59 -4.52 -10.62
C SER A 110 3.77 -3.61 -10.25
N LEU A 111 4.19 -2.73 -11.15
CA LEU A 111 5.28 -1.79 -10.88
C LEU A 111 4.87 -0.70 -9.88
N LYS A 112 3.62 -0.20 -9.95
CA LYS A 112 3.06 0.66 -8.91
C LYS A 112 3.09 -0.01 -7.54
N GLY A 113 2.59 -1.24 -7.46
CA GLY A 113 2.60 -2.03 -6.24
C GLY A 113 4.02 -2.26 -5.73
N LEU A 114 4.98 -2.52 -6.62
CA LEU A 114 6.38 -2.70 -6.26
C LEU A 114 6.99 -1.42 -5.68
N GLN A 115 6.67 -0.26 -6.22
CA GLN A 115 7.17 1.01 -5.68
C GLN A 115 6.54 1.34 -4.33
N LEU A 116 5.25 1.07 -4.16
CA LEU A 116 4.51 1.43 -2.93
C LEU A 116 4.70 0.43 -1.79
N TYR A 117 4.86 -0.85 -2.13
CA TYR A 117 4.88 -1.96 -1.17
C TYR A 117 6.20 -2.75 -1.25
N GLY A 118 7.20 -2.27 -1.98
CA GLY A 118 8.47 -2.98 -2.19
C GLY A 118 9.16 -3.39 -0.88
N ASN A 119 9.01 -2.56 0.16
CA ASN A 119 9.56 -2.77 1.50
C ASN A 119 8.53 -3.38 2.47
N SER A 120 7.33 -3.73 2.00
CA SER A 120 6.31 -4.34 2.84
C SER A 120 6.75 -5.74 3.25
N ARG A 121 6.71 -6.01 4.55
CA ARG A 121 7.00 -7.32 5.15
C ARG A 121 6.18 -8.45 4.51
N ALA A 122 4.94 -8.15 4.09
CA ALA A 122 4.10 -9.12 3.38
C ALA A 122 4.70 -9.60 2.05
N LEU A 123 5.48 -8.76 1.35
CA LEU A 123 6.14 -9.10 0.09
C LEU A 123 7.53 -9.70 0.26
N VAL A 124 8.16 -9.48 1.42
CA VAL A 124 9.48 -9.99 1.78
C VAL A 124 9.37 -11.38 2.43
N ASP A 125 8.42 -11.55 3.36
CA ASP A 125 8.27 -12.76 4.17
C ASP A 125 7.15 -13.69 3.66
N GLY A 126 6.31 -13.21 2.72
CA GLY A 126 5.09 -13.91 2.37
C GLY A 126 5.30 -15.18 1.56
N GLU A 127 5.40 -16.30 2.27
CA GLU A 127 5.04 -17.62 1.77
C GLU A 127 3.51 -17.71 1.66
N LEU A 128 2.98 -17.52 0.46
CA LEU A 128 1.60 -17.91 0.20
C LEU A 128 1.53 -19.44 0.24
N VAL A 129 0.66 -19.95 1.12
CA VAL A 129 0.29 -21.35 1.34
C VAL A 129 -0.13 -22.07 0.03
N GLU A 130 -0.37 -21.32 -1.07
CA GLU A 130 -0.69 -21.85 -2.39
C GLU A 130 0.03 -21.10 -3.53
N GLY A 131 1.33 -21.33 -3.75
CA GLY A 131 2.00 -21.12 -5.05
C GLY A 131 2.01 -19.70 -5.66
N GLY A 132 1.69 -18.67 -4.89
CA GLY A 132 1.61 -17.29 -5.34
C GLY A 132 2.92 -16.53 -5.12
N GLY A 133 3.87 -16.59 -6.07
CA GLY A 133 5.08 -15.74 -6.02
C GLY A 133 4.79 -14.24 -5.96
N ARG A 134 5.82 -13.42 -5.66
CA ARG A 134 5.78 -11.96 -5.42
C ARG A 134 4.78 -11.17 -6.28
N LEU A 135 4.71 -11.47 -7.57
CA LEU A 135 3.80 -10.82 -8.52
C LEU A 135 2.31 -11.00 -8.18
N VAL A 136 1.90 -12.21 -7.77
CA VAL A 136 0.52 -12.50 -7.38
C VAL A 136 0.14 -11.70 -6.15
N MET A 137 1.06 -11.60 -5.19
CA MET A 137 0.85 -10.82 -3.98
C MET A 137 0.77 -9.31 -4.27
N LEU A 138 1.61 -8.78 -5.15
CA LEU A 138 1.50 -7.39 -5.61
C LEU A 138 0.13 -7.08 -6.22
N LEU A 139 -0.36 -7.97 -7.09
CA LEU A 139 -1.67 -7.81 -7.72
C LEU A 139 -2.82 -7.92 -6.73
N GLU A 140 -2.75 -8.84 -5.76
CA GLU A 140 -3.79 -8.99 -4.74
C GLU A 140 -3.78 -7.82 -3.75
N MET A 141 -2.61 -7.33 -3.34
CA MET A 141 -2.48 -6.12 -2.52
C MET A 141 -3.11 -4.91 -3.21
N GLU A 142 -2.88 -4.74 -4.51
CA GLU A 142 -3.50 -3.63 -5.24
C GLU A 142 -5.02 -3.80 -5.41
N ARG A 143 -5.48 -5.03 -5.61
CA ARG A 143 -6.91 -5.34 -5.62
C ARG A 143 -7.57 -5.03 -4.27
N LEU A 144 -6.93 -5.40 -3.16
CA LEU A 144 -7.42 -5.09 -1.82
C LEU A 144 -7.43 -3.60 -1.56
N ARG A 145 -6.37 -2.88 -1.96
CA ARG A 145 -6.29 -1.42 -1.86
C ARG A 145 -7.44 -0.73 -2.58
N THR A 146 -7.68 -1.06 -3.84
CA THR A 146 -8.79 -0.49 -4.62
C THR A 146 -10.15 -0.82 -4.00
N LYS A 147 -10.34 -2.04 -3.48
CA LYS A 147 -11.56 -2.44 -2.77
C LYS A 147 -11.76 -1.63 -1.47
N VAL A 148 -10.71 -1.44 -0.68
CA VAL A 148 -10.76 -0.63 0.55
C VAL A 148 -11.09 0.82 0.23
N ALA A 149 -10.46 1.41 -0.79
CA ALA A 149 -10.78 2.77 -1.24
C ALA A 149 -12.26 2.91 -1.65
N GLY A 150 -12.80 1.93 -2.36
CA GLY A 150 -14.23 1.88 -2.70
C GLY A 150 -15.15 1.85 -1.47
N LEU A 151 -14.85 0.98 -0.51
CA LEU A 151 -15.62 0.85 0.73
C LEU A 151 -15.54 2.12 1.60
N VAL A 152 -14.39 2.78 1.66
CA VAL A 152 -14.24 4.07 2.35
C VAL A 152 -15.11 5.13 1.69
N GLY A 153 -15.11 5.21 0.35
CA GLY A 153 -15.96 6.14 -0.39
C GLY A 153 -17.47 5.87 -0.21
N GLU A 154 -17.87 4.61 -0.07
CA GLU A 154 -19.25 4.23 0.29
C GLU A 154 -19.59 4.62 1.73
N ALA A 155 -18.70 4.34 2.69
CA ALA A 155 -18.89 4.74 4.08
C ALA A 155 -19.02 6.26 4.22
N GLU A 156 -18.24 7.05 3.48
CA GLU A 156 -18.38 8.50 3.44
C GLU A 156 -19.71 8.95 2.84
N ARG A 157 -20.15 8.34 1.74
CA ARG A 157 -21.47 8.64 1.16
C ARG A 157 -22.59 8.36 2.15
N MET A 158 -22.55 7.20 2.82
CA MET A 158 -23.51 6.85 3.87
C MET A 158 -23.47 7.85 5.03
N ARG A 159 -22.28 8.27 5.48
CA ARG A 159 -22.15 9.31 6.51
C ARG A 159 -22.81 10.63 6.09
N ARG A 160 -22.64 11.06 4.84
CA ARG A 160 -23.30 12.27 4.31
C ARG A 160 -24.81 12.12 4.28
N GLN A 161 -25.32 10.95 3.87
CA GLN A 161 -26.75 10.66 3.89
C GLN A 161 -27.31 10.65 5.31
N CYS A 162 -26.62 10.04 6.29
CA CYS A 162 -27.01 10.09 7.69
C CYS A 162 -27.07 11.53 8.22
N ARG A 163 -26.08 12.38 7.89
CA ARG A 163 -26.11 13.81 8.27
C ARG A 163 -27.31 14.54 7.69
N LYS A 164 -27.66 14.28 6.41
CA LYS A 164 -28.86 14.85 5.77
C LYS A 164 -30.13 14.39 6.48
N ALA A 165 -30.27 13.09 6.72
CA ALA A 165 -31.44 12.53 7.41
C ALA A 165 -31.58 13.08 8.85
N VAL A 166 -30.48 13.29 9.55
CA VAL A 166 -30.49 13.93 10.89
C VAL A 166 -30.94 15.39 10.80
N ALA A 167 -30.46 16.14 9.81
CA ALA A 167 -30.90 17.52 9.60
C ALA A 167 -32.39 17.59 9.25
N GLU A 168 -32.86 16.73 8.33
CA GLU A 168 -34.28 16.62 7.96
C GLU A 168 -35.15 16.24 9.17
N LYS A 169 -34.72 15.27 9.97
CA LYS A 169 -35.40 14.91 11.22
C LYS A 169 -35.50 16.09 12.18
N GLN A 170 -34.43 16.88 12.32
CA GLN A 170 -34.47 18.07 13.16
C GLN A 170 -35.48 19.10 12.62
N THR A 171 -35.45 19.38 11.32
CA THR A 171 -36.41 20.32 10.71
C THR A 171 -37.87 19.87 10.86
N LEU A 172 -38.15 18.55 10.76
CA LEU A 172 -39.48 18.01 10.99
C LEU A 172 -39.90 18.10 12.45
N ALA A 173 -38.96 17.91 13.40
CA ALA A 173 -39.23 18.07 14.82
C ALA A 173 -39.54 19.54 15.17
N ASP A 174 -38.81 20.48 14.56
CA ASP A 174 -39.06 21.91 14.73
C ASP A 174 -40.45 22.28 14.17
N GLN A 175 -40.80 21.81 12.97
CA GLN A 175 -42.15 22.00 12.38
C GLN A 175 -43.27 21.39 13.24
N LEU A 176 -43.06 20.19 13.80
CA LEU A 176 -44.03 19.58 14.71
C LEU A 176 -44.20 20.40 15.99
N THR A 177 -43.11 20.98 16.50
CA THR A 177 -43.16 21.85 17.68
C THR A 177 -43.94 23.13 17.36
N ASP A 178 -43.64 23.78 16.23
CA ASP A 178 -44.34 24.98 15.77
C ASP A 178 -45.84 24.72 15.57
N THR A 179 -46.21 23.58 14.98
CA THR A 179 -47.63 23.22 14.79
C THR A 179 -48.33 22.92 16.11
N ILE A 180 -47.68 22.23 17.05
CA ILE A 180 -48.23 21.99 18.39
C ILE A 180 -48.44 23.32 19.11
N GLU A 181 -47.46 24.24 19.06
CA GLU A 181 -47.57 25.57 19.66
C GLU A 181 -48.72 26.37 19.04
N ALA A 182 -48.85 26.36 17.71
CA ALA A 182 -49.95 27.04 17.01
C ALA A 182 -51.33 26.46 17.42
N TYR A 183 -51.48 25.13 17.47
CA TYR A 183 -52.73 24.51 17.94
C TYR A 183 -53.02 24.81 19.42
N THR A 184 -51.97 24.84 20.27
CA THR A 184 -52.11 25.16 21.68
C THR A 184 -52.57 26.60 21.86
N GLN A 185 -51.99 27.56 21.12
CA GLN A 185 -52.43 28.95 21.11
C GLN A 185 -53.88 29.10 20.63
N VAL A 186 -54.31 28.35 19.62
CA VAL A 186 -55.71 28.36 19.15
C VAL A 186 -56.66 27.80 20.22
N MET A 187 -56.29 26.73 20.94
CA MET A 187 -57.10 26.21 22.03
C MET A 187 -57.19 27.19 23.21
N GLU A 188 -56.07 27.83 23.57
CA GLU A 188 -56.04 28.82 24.65
C GLU A 188 -56.83 30.08 24.30
N SER A 189 -56.69 30.59 23.07
CA SER A 189 -57.46 31.76 22.59
C SER A 189 -58.93 31.47 22.31
N GLY A 190 -59.29 30.22 21.96
CA GLY A 190 -60.68 29.76 21.85
C GLY A 190 -61.40 29.63 23.19
N SER A 191 -60.66 29.53 24.30
CA SER A 191 -61.22 29.42 25.65
C SER A 191 -61.58 30.77 26.30
N SER A 192 -61.09 31.90 25.76
CA SER A 192 -61.38 33.24 26.28
C SER A 192 -62.67 33.89 25.73
N GLY A 193 -63.46 33.16 24.94
CA GLY A 193 -64.68 33.64 24.30
C GLY A 193 -66.01 33.04 24.79
N PHE A 194 -65.99 32.04 25.69
CA PHE A 194 -67.22 31.50 26.27
C PHE A 194 -67.57 32.22 27.57
N SER A 195 -68.32 33.31 27.42
CA SER A 195 -69.04 33.95 28.51
C SER A 195 -70.27 33.10 28.90
N GLU A 196 -70.25 32.64 30.16
CA GLU A 196 -71.39 32.69 31.07
C GLU A 196 -72.64 31.84 30.72
N ALA A 197 -72.62 30.55 31.07
CA ALA A 197 -73.79 29.88 31.64
C ALA A 197 -73.41 28.53 32.28
N TYR A 198 -73.91 28.31 33.50
CA TYR A 198 -73.90 27.07 34.29
C TYR A 198 -72.64 26.72 35.08
N ARG A 199 -72.61 27.23 36.32
CA ARG A 199 -72.14 26.49 37.49
C ARG A 199 -73.15 25.36 37.81
N PRO A 200 -72.68 24.16 38.18
CA PRO A 200 -72.71 23.80 39.60
C PRO A 200 -71.35 23.24 40.06
N ALA A 201 -70.35 24.10 40.12
CA ALA A 201 -69.01 23.77 40.62
C ALA A 201 -68.99 23.79 42.15
N ILE A 202 -69.39 22.69 42.79
CA ILE A 202 -68.89 22.29 44.14
C ILE A 202 -68.65 20.76 44.22
N THR A 203 -69.22 19.91 43.34
CA THR A 203 -68.97 18.45 43.35
C THR A 203 -68.04 17.92 42.25
N GLU A 204 -67.85 18.65 41.14
CA GLU A 204 -66.91 18.25 40.07
C GLU A 204 -65.45 18.64 40.37
N ASP A 205 -65.21 19.69 41.16
CA ASP A 205 -63.86 20.11 41.56
C ASP A 205 -63.13 19.04 42.40
N VAL A 206 -63.86 18.24 43.19
CA VAL A 206 -63.25 17.15 43.98
C VAL A 206 -62.81 16.01 43.06
N CYS A 207 -63.60 15.69 42.03
CA CYS A 207 -63.30 14.63 41.06
C CYS A 207 -62.12 15.03 40.15
N VAL A 208 -62.09 16.29 39.68
CA VAL A 208 -60.98 16.82 38.89
C VAL A 208 -59.71 16.97 39.73
N MET A 209 -59.80 17.33 41.02
CA MET A 209 -58.62 17.34 41.90
C MET A 209 -58.06 15.94 42.13
N GLU A 210 -58.90 14.92 42.32
CA GLU A 210 -58.45 13.53 42.43
C GLU A 210 -57.77 13.04 41.14
N GLU A 211 -58.33 13.37 39.97
CA GLU A 211 -57.69 13.07 38.67
C GLU A 211 -56.35 13.81 38.48
N VAL A 212 -56.27 15.08 38.87
CA VAL A 212 -55.02 15.85 38.82
C VAL A 212 -53.98 15.30 39.81
N GLU A 213 -54.39 14.83 40.99
CA GLU A 213 -53.50 14.19 41.95
C GLU A 213 -53.01 12.82 41.47
N THR A 214 -53.87 12.00 40.86
CA THR A 214 -53.46 10.72 40.26
C THR A 214 -52.49 10.94 39.09
N LEU A 215 -52.72 11.95 38.24
CA LEU A 215 -51.80 12.34 37.18
C LEU A 215 -50.47 12.87 37.73
N ARG A 216 -50.48 13.65 38.81
CA ARG A 216 -49.25 14.11 39.49
C ARG A 216 -48.46 12.96 40.09
N LEU A 217 -49.12 11.98 40.70
CA LEU A 217 -48.49 10.77 41.23
C LEU A 217 -47.90 9.90 40.10
N SER A 218 -48.65 9.74 39.01
CA SER A 218 -48.18 9.03 37.81
C SER A 218 -46.96 9.71 37.19
N ASN A 219 -46.97 11.04 37.06
CA ASN A 219 -45.86 11.79 36.50
C ASN A 219 -44.61 11.73 37.41
N ARG A 220 -44.78 11.79 38.74
CA ARG A 220 -43.67 11.55 39.69
C ARG A 220 -43.08 10.15 39.54
N ARG A 221 -43.93 9.13 39.36
CA ARG A 221 -43.48 7.75 39.13
C ARG A 221 -42.72 7.61 37.82
N LEU A 222 -43.25 8.12 36.71
CA LEU A 222 -42.58 8.11 35.41
C LEU A 222 -41.25 8.87 35.45
N THR A 223 -41.19 9.98 36.18
CA THR A 223 -39.93 10.74 36.36
C THR A 223 -38.89 9.93 37.14
N ALA A 224 -39.32 9.15 38.13
CA ALA A 224 -38.43 8.24 38.86
C ALA A 224 -37.94 7.09 37.95
N GLU A 225 -38.83 6.48 37.17
CA GLU A 225 -38.51 5.41 36.21
C GLU A 225 -37.54 5.90 35.11
N VAL A 226 -37.73 7.11 34.59
CA VAL A 226 -36.79 7.70 33.62
C VAL A 226 -35.41 7.94 34.25
N LYS A 227 -35.35 8.36 35.52
CA LYS A 227 -34.08 8.53 36.24
C LYS A 227 -33.37 7.18 36.45
N THR A 228 -34.10 6.13 36.80
CA THR A 228 -33.51 4.79 36.97
C THR A 228 -33.01 4.21 35.65
N LEU A 229 -33.80 4.34 34.56
CA LEU A 229 -33.40 3.88 33.24
C LEU A 229 -32.17 4.64 32.72
N ARG A 230 -32.09 5.96 32.93
CA ARG A 230 -30.89 6.75 32.60
C ARG A 230 -29.65 6.27 33.36
N ALA A 231 -29.80 5.94 34.65
CA ALA A 231 -28.70 5.42 35.46
C ALA A 231 -28.26 4.02 34.98
N GLU A 232 -29.19 3.17 34.54
CA GLU A 232 -28.90 1.84 34.01
C GLU A 232 -28.19 1.91 32.64
N ILE A 233 -28.64 2.79 31.75
CA ILE A 233 -27.96 3.06 30.47
C ILE A 233 -26.52 3.53 30.71
N LEU A 234 -26.29 4.43 31.68
CA LEU A 234 -24.94 4.87 32.05
C LEU A 234 -24.08 3.71 32.56
N LYS A 235 -24.64 2.81 33.39
CA LYS A 235 -23.92 1.62 33.86
C LYS A 235 -23.55 0.68 32.71
N MET A 236 -24.45 0.48 31.74
CA MET A 236 -24.15 -0.35 30.57
C MET A 236 -23.05 0.26 29.70
N LYS A 237 -23.11 1.58 29.42
CA LYS A 237 -22.06 2.28 28.67
C LYS A 237 -20.69 2.21 29.34
N VAL A 238 -20.62 2.30 30.67
CA VAL A 238 -19.36 2.15 31.41
C VAL A 238 -18.80 0.73 31.27
N ARG A 239 -19.66 -0.30 31.25
CA ARG A 239 -19.23 -1.69 31.02
C ARG A 239 -18.75 -1.94 29.59
N GLU A 240 -19.42 -1.37 28.59
CA GLU A 240 -19.00 -1.46 27.18
C GLU A 240 -17.62 -0.83 26.98
N VAL A 241 -17.41 0.39 27.49
CA VAL A 241 -16.10 1.07 27.41
C VAL A 241 -15.00 0.30 28.16
N ALA A 242 -15.33 -0.33 29.29
CA ALA A 242 -14.37 -1.18 30.02
C ALA A 242 -14.01 -2.46 29.24
N ALA A 243 -14.99 -3.09 28.59
CA ALA A 243 -14.78 -4.28 27.77
C ALA A 243 -13.96 -3.96 26.51
N GLU A 244 -14.22 -2.83 25.84
CA GLU A 244 -13.43 -2.37 24.70
C GLU A 244 -11.97 -2.09 25.07
N LYS A 245 -11.73 -1.50 26.25
CA LYS A 245 -10.37 -1.28 26.75
C LYS A 245 -9.63 -2.58 27.06
N ALA A 246 -10.31 -3.56 27.66
CA ALA A 246 -9.72 -4.87 27.94
C ALA A 246 -9.34 -5.61 26.64
N ALA A 247 -10.24 -5.63 25.64
CA ALA A 247 -9.98 -6.24 24.34
C ALA A 247 -8.83 -5.55 23.59
N SER A 248 -8.73 -4.22 23.70
CA SER A 248 -7.62 -3.46 23.11
C SER A 248 -6.27 -3.77 23.77
N GLN A 249 -6.27 -4.04 25.08
CA GLN A 249 -5.06 -4.34 25.84
C GLN A 249 -4.53 -5.77 25.58
N GLU A 250 -5.42 -6.76 25.45
CA GLU A 250 -5.05 -8.11 25.03
C GLU A 250 -4.47 -8.14 23.61
N ALA A 251 -5.05 -7.37 22.67
CA ALA A 251 -4.54 -7.26 21.31
C ALA A 251 -3.16 -6.59 21.20
N LEU A 252 -2.79 -5.74 22.17
CA LEU A 252 -1.45 -5.13 22.24
C LEU A 252 -0.44 -6.12 22.82
N GLN A 253 -0.81 -6.91 23.81
CA GLN A 253 0.08 -7.92 24.39
C GLN A 253 0.39 -9.06 23.43
N SER A 254 -0.59 -9.50 22.62
CA SER A 254 -0.34 -10.52 21.59
C SER A 254 0.58 -10.04 20.47
N LYS A 255 0.57 -8.73 20.15
CA LYS A 255 1.47 -8.14 19.15
C LYS A 255 2.91 -8.05 19.64
N ASN A 256 3.12 -7.74 20.91
CA ASN A 256 4.47 -7.63 21.47
C ASN A 256 5.16 -9.00 21.58
N GLY A 257 4.44 -10.06 21.96
CA GLY A 257 5.01 -11.41 22.03
C GLY A 257 5.40 -11.98 20.65
N CYS A 258 4.72 -11.58 19.58
CA CYS A 258 5.07 -11.99 18.21
C CYS A 258 6.31 -11.24 17.69
N ALA A 259 6.47 -9.97 18.07
CA ALA A 259 7.60 -9.15 17.64
C ALA A 259 8.94 -9.62 18.23
N GLU A 260 8.97 -10.12 19.47
CA GLU A 260 10.21 -10.63 20.09
C GLU A 260 10.70 -11.93 19.44
N ALA A 261 9.79 -12.86 19.09
CA ALA A 261 10.14 -14.09 18.39
C ALA A 261 10.67 -13.84 16.98
N ASP A 262 10.10 -12.85 16.28
CA ASP A 262 10.54 -12.46 14.93
C ASP A 262 11.94 -11.81 14.93
N ILE A 263 12.31 -11.11 16.00
CA ILE A 263 13.64 -10.49 16.14
C ILE A 263 14.71 -11.57 16.37
N GLU A 264 14.43 -12.60 17.16
CA GLU A 264 15.37 -13.71 17.36
C GLU A 264 15.59 -14.51 16.07
N GLU A 265 14.54 -14.79 15.29
CA GLU A 265 14.66 -15.57 14.06
C GLU A 265 15.43 -14.82 12.96
N THR A 266 15.22 -13.50 12.84
CA THR A 266 15.95 -12.65 11.89
C THR A 266 17.42 -12.48 12.27
N GLN A 267 17.75 -12.37 13.56
CA GLN A 267 19.14 -12.34 14.03
C GLN A 267 19.88 -13.65 13.73
N VAL A 268 19.23 -14.80 13.94
CA VAL A 268 19.83 -16.11 13.62
C VAL A 268 20.09 -16.27 12.12
N ALA A 269 19.20 -15.77 11.26
CA ALA A 269 19.37 -15.79 9.81
C ALA A 269 20.53 -14.88 9.35
N GLN A 270 20.65 -13.68 9.94
CA GLN A 270 21.74 -12.75 9.66
C GLN A 270 23.09 -13.32 10.10
N ASP A 271 23.18 -13.88 11.30
CA ASP A 271 24.40 -14.53 11.80
C ASP A 271 24.85 -15.71 10.92
N ALA A 272 23.90 -16.50 10.42
CA ALA A 272 24.20 -17.60 9.49
C ALA A 272 24.74 -17.09 8.14
N GLN A 273 24.27 -15.93 7.68
CA GLN A 273 24.73 -15.30 6.44
C GLN A 273 26.13 -14.70 6.60
N VAL A 274 26.41 -14.06 7.74
CA VAL A 274 27.74 -13.54 8.09
C VAL A 274 28.77 -14.67 8.10
N ARG A 275 28.48 -15.79 8.79
CA ARG A 275 29.40 -16.95 8.84
C ARG A 275 29.70 -17.54 7.46
N LYS A 276 28.72 -17.58 6.56
CA LYS A 276 28.93 -18.03 5.17
C LYS A 276 29.86 -17.11 4.40
N LEU A 277 29.69 -15.79 4.55
CA LEU A 277 30.55 -14.80 3.89
C LEU A 277 31.97 -14.81 4.46
N GLU A 278 32.12 -14.97 5.77
CA GLU A 278 33.42 -15.12 6.42
C GLU A 278 34.16 -16.37 5.94
N HIS A 279 33.45 -17.50 5.79
CA HIS A 279 34.06 -18.71 5.25
C HIS A 279 34.50 -18.56 3.79
N GLN A 280 33.67 -17.91 2.95
CA GLN A 280 34.05 -17.59 1.57
C GLN A 280 35.26 -16.64 1.49
N LYS A 281 35.34 -15.66 2.40
CA LYS A 281 36.49 -14.77 2.50
C LYS A 281 37.76 -15.54 2.86
N SER A 282 37.70 -16.45 3.84
CA SER A 282 38.84 -17.29 4.25
C SER A 282 39.38 -18.12 3.09
N LEU A 283 38.49 -18.78 2.33
CA LEU A 283 38.88 -19.57 1.16
C LEU A 283 39.61 -18.74 0.10
N LEU A 284 39.08 -17.54 -0.21
CA LEU A 284 39.72 -16.63 -1.17
C LEU A 284 41.06 -16.08 -0.67
N GLU A 285 41.22 -15.90 0.65
CA GLU A 285 42.48 -15.47 1.25
C GLU A 285 43.55 -16.57 1.17
N GLU A 286 43.17 -17.84 1.38
CA GLU A 286 44.05 -18.99 1.22
C GLU A 286 44.50 -19.17 -0.24
N GLU A 287 43.58 -19.11 -1.21
CA GLU A 287 43.91 -19.18 -2.65
C GLU A 287 44.86 -18.04 -3.08
N ARG A 288 44.63 -16.83 -2.56
CA ARG A 288 45.50 -15.68 -2.81
C ARG A 288 46.92 -15.93 -2.30
N ASP A 289 47.06 -16.52 -1.12
CA ASP A 289 48.37 -16.75 -0.52
C ASP A 289 49.12 -17.90 -1.21
N GLN A 290 48.41 -18.95 -1.65
CA GLN A 290 48.99 -19.98 -2.54
C GLN A 290 49.52 -19.38 -3.84
N LEU A 291 48.74 -18.53 -4.53
CA LEU A 291 49.18 -17.87 -5.76
C LEU A 291 50.39 -16.93 -5.56
N LYS A 292 50.52 -16.32 -4.38
CA LYS A 292 51.72 -15.52 -4.06
C LYS A 292 52.96 -16.39 -3.91
N GLU A 293 52.83 -17.54 -3.27
CA GLU A 293 53.94 -18.49 -3.13
C GLU A 293 54.37 -19.04 -4.49
N GLU A 294 53.42 -19.39 -5.37
CA GLU A 294 53.72 -19.83 -6.74
C GLU A 294 54.41 -18.73 -7.56
N LEU A 295 53.93 -17.48 -7.47
CA LEU A 295 54.59 -16.32 -8.10
C LEU A 295 56.02 -16.13 -7.59
N GLN A 296 56.24 -16.32 -6.28
CA GLN A 296 57.56 -16.20 -5.69
C GLN A 296 58.50 -17.29 -6.21
N GLN A 297 58.05 -18.56 -6.24
CA GLN A 297 58.82 -19.68 -6.79
C GLN A 297 59.17 -19.48 -8.27
N LEU A 298 58.21 -19.03 -9.08
CA LEU A 298 58.45 -18.71 -10.49
C LEU A 298 59.45 -17.55 -10.65
N SER A 299 59.38 -16.54 -9.80
CA SER A 299 60.32 -15.41 -9.84
C SER A 299 61.75 -15.83 -9.46
N GLU A 300 61.89 -16.73 -8.49
CA GLU A 300 63.18 -17.30 -8.08
C GLU A 300 63.76 -18.17 -9.19
N MET A 301 62.94 -19.01 -9.84
CA MET A 301 63.35 -19.81 -10.98
C MET A 301 63.74 -18.95 -12.20
N TYR A 302 63.01 -17.85 -12.45
CA TYR A 302 63.35 -16.89 -13.48
C TYR A 302 64.72 -16.25 -13.23
N LEU A 303 64.99 -15.83 -11.98
CA LEU A 303 66.28 -15.28 -11.56
C LEU A 303 67.42 -16.30 -11.69
N GLU A 304 67.19 -17.57 -11.34
CA GLU A 304 68.18 -18.64 -11.52
C GLU A 304 68.53 -18.86 -12.99
N LEU A 305 67.54 -18.93 -13.88
CA LEU A 305 67.75 -19.09 -15.32
C LEU A 305 68.51 -17.89 -15.92
N TRP A 306 68.21 -16.69 -15.45
CA TRP A 306 68.91 -15.48 -15.86
C TRP A 306 70.37 -15.45 -15.38
N SER A 307 70.63 -15.90 -14.14
CA SER A 307 71.98 -16.00 -13.58
C SER A 307 72.87 -17.04 -14.29
N LYS A 308 72.27 -18.07 -14.90
CA LYS A 308 72.95 -19.10 -15.69
C LYS A 308 73.29 -18.66 -17.12
N GLY A 309 73.00 -17.41 -17.50
CA GLY A 309 73.37 -16.84 -18.80
C GLY A 309 72.48 -17.27 -19.97
N CYS A 310 71.25 -17.73 -19.70
CA CYS A 310 70.30 -18.02 -20.78
C CYS A 310 69.95 -16.73 -21.54
N PRO A 311 70.02 -16.74 -22.89
CA PRO A 311 69.65 -15.57 -23.68
C PRO A 311 68.17 -15.22 -23.47
N PRO A 312 67.82 -13.92 -23.45
CA PRO A 312 66.48 -13.44 -23.12
C PRO A 312 65.37 -13.91 -24.10
N ASP A 313 65.76 -14.43 -25.26
CA ASP A 313 64.89 -14.96 -26.31
C ASP A 313 64.86 -16.51 -26.37
N SER A 314 65.40 -17.18 -25.35
CA SER A 314 65.21 -18.62 -25.15
C SER A 314 63.72 -18.93 -24.97
N GLY A 315 63.20 -19.94 -25.68
CA GLY A 315 61.78 -20.32 -25.61
C GLY A 315 61.26 -20.51 -24.18
N ALA A 316 62.09 -21.07 -23.30
CA ALA A 316 61.75 -21.25 -21.88
C ALA A 316 61.58 -19.93 -21.11
N VAL A 317 62.32 -18.88 -21.47
CA VAL A 317 62.24 -17.54 -20.83
C VAL A 317 61.01 -16.78 -21.31
N VAL A 318 60.56 -17.03 -22.54
CA VAL A 318 59.34 -16.44 -23.11
C VAL A 318 58.08 -17.10 -22.53
N GLU A 319 58.06 -18.43 -22.41
CA GLU A 319 56.96 -19.17 -21.77
C GLU A 319 56.78 -18.74 -20.31
N LEU A 320 57.87 -18.67 -19.54
CA LEU A 320 57.82 -18.19 -18.15
C LEU A 320 57.32 -16.75 -18.02
N LYS A 321 57.67 -15.86 -18.96
CA LYS A 321 57.12 -14.49 -18.95
C LYS A 321 55.62 -14.46 -19.22
N GLN A 322 55.12 -15.29 -20.13
CA GLN A 322 53.70 -15.36 -20.44
C GLN A 322 52.91 -15.94 -19.27
N GLU A 323 53.44 -16.98 -18.61
CA GLU A 323 52.84 -17.58 -17.42
C GLU A 323 52.81 -16.60 -16.24
N LEU A 324 53.87 -15.81 -16.04
CA LEU A 324 53.94 -14.79 -15.00
C LEU A 324 52.97 -13.61 -15.25
N ILE A 325 52.77 -13.23 -16.53
CA ILE A 325 51.75 -12.23 -16.90
C ILE A 325 50.34 -12.78 -16.62
N TRP A 326 50.06 -14.01 -17.04
CA TRP A 326 48.76 -14.64 -16.85
C TRP A 326 48.39 -14.78 -15.36
N LEU A 327 49.32 -15.29 -14.54
CA LEU A 327 49.12 -15.40 -13.08
C LEU A 327 48.94 -14.05 -12.39
N LYS A 328 49.58 -12.99 -12.91
CA LYS A 328 49.39 -11.63 -12.38
C LYS A 328 48.00 -11.09 -12.68
N GLU A 329 47.50 -11.32 -13.90
CA GLU A 329 46.14 -10.95 -14.31
C GLU A 329 45.08 -11.74 -13.50
N GLU A 330 45.32 -13.03 -13.26
CA GLU A 330 44.43 -13.87 -12.46
C GLU A 330 44.43 -13.46 -10.97
N ASN A 331 45.58 -13.14 -10.38
CA ASN A 331 45.68 -12.62 -9.01
C ASN A 331 44.94 -11.26 -8.88
N GLU A 332 45.02 -10.41 -9.89
CA GLU A 332 44.32 -9.13 -9.92
C GLU A 332 42.80 -9.30 -10.11
N SER A 333 42.39 -10.30 -10.88
CA SER A 333 40.99 -10.73 -11.01
C SER A 333 40.41 -11.21 -9.68
N LEU A 334 41.15 -12.03 -8.91
CA LEU A 334 40.72 -12.53 -7.59
C LEU A 334 40.70 -11.45 -6.49
N ARG A 335 41.55 -10.42 -6.61
CA ARG A 335 41.51 -9.25 -5.70
C ARG A 335 40.25 -8.41 -5.84
N SER A 336 39.61 -8.40 -7.02
CA SER A 336 38.41 -7.61 -7.28
C SER A 336 37.19 -8.07 -6.45
N PRO A 337 36.82 -9.37 -6.41
CA PRO A 337 35.80 -9.91 -5.51
C PRO A 337 36.08 -9.67 -4.03
N VAL A 338 37.32 -9.89 -3.58
CA VAL A 338 37.70 -9.69 -2.16
C VAL A 338 37.54 -8.23 -1.75
N ARG A 339 37.95 -7.27 -2.60
CA ARG A 339 37.71 -5.83 -2.34
C ARG A 339 36.23 -5.48 -2.30
N LYS A 340 35.41 -6.09 -3.17
CA LYS A 340 33.96 -5.87 -3.16
C LYS A 340 33.29 -6.46 -1.92
N LEU A 341 33.78 -7.59 -1.41
CA LEU A 341 33.29 -8.20 -0.17
C LEU A 341 33.66 -7.35 1.05
N ILE A 342 34.90 -6.87 1.14
CA ILE A 342 35.34 -5.96 2.22
C ILE A 342 34.54 -4.65 2.18
N ALA A 343 34.35 -4.06 1.00
CA ALA A 343 33.55 -2.84 0.85
C ALA A 343 32.07 -3.03 1.24
N ARG A 344 31.54 -4.26 1.13
CA ARG A 344 30.18 -4.59 1.59
C ARG A 344 30.10 -4.86 3.09
N SER A 345 31.17 -5.34 3.73
CA SER A 345 31.20 -5.56 5.19
C SER A 345 31.55 -4.29 5.98
N GLU A 346 32.27 -3.34 5.38
CA GLU A 346 32.67 -2.07 6.01
C GLU A 346 31.72 -0.91 5.69
N ALA A 347 30.75 -1.11 4.79
CA ALA A 347 29.70 -0.12 4.57
C ALA A 347 28.90 0.03 5.87
N PRO A 348 28.82 1.24 6.46
CA PRO A 348 27.94 1.46 7.60
C PRO A 348 26.52 1.11 7.17
N PRO A 349 25.68 0.57 8.07
CA PRO A 349 24.26 0.43 7.77
C PRO A 349 23.77 1.80 7.29
N GLU A 350 23.18 1.84 6.10
CA GLU A 350 22.60 3.07 5.57
C GLU A 350 21.72 3.67 6.66
N PRO A 351 21.86 4.96 6.99
CA PRO A 351 21.03 5.56 8.01
C PRO A 351 19.58 5.37 7.57
N ASP A 352 18.78 4.70 8.41
CA ASP A 352 17.35 4.75 8.30
C ASP A 352 16.97 6.23 8.20
N ASP A 353 16.46 6.64 7.05
CA ASP A 353 15.79 7.93 6.87
C ASP A 353 14.57 7.94 7.80
N LEU A 354 14.82 8.24 9.06
CA LEU A 354 13.80 8.67 10.00
C LEU A 354 13.18 9.93 9.38
N PRO A 355 11.87 9.97 9.12
CA PRO A 355 11.24 11.18 8.67
C PRO A 355 11.34 12.23 9.78
N GLU A 356 12.16 13.26 9.55
CA GLU A 356 12.09 14.52 10.29
C GLU A 356 10.69 15.11 10.06
N GLY A 357 9.89 15.18 11.12
CA GLY A 357 8.59 15.85 11.08
C GLY A 357 7.62 15.43 12.18
N ILE A 358 7.88 15.87 13.41
CA ILE A 358 6.82 16.26 14.37
C ILE A 358 7.02 17.72 14.69
#